data_AF-A0A930V5J3-F1
#
_entry.id   AF-A0A930V5J3-F1
#
_cell.length_a   1.000
_cell.length_b   1.000
_cell.length_c   1.000
_cell.angle_alpha   90.00
_cell.angle_beta   90.00
_cell.angle_gamma   90.00
#
_symmetry.space_group_name_H-M   'P 1'
#
loop_
_entity.id
_entity.type
_entity.pdbx_description
1 polymer ?
#
loop_
_entity_poly.entity_id
_entity_poly.type
_entity_poly.pdbx_seq_one_letter_code
_entity_poly.pdbx_strand_id
1 'polypeptide(L)'
;MSTRGAHGLPVSPFDVEGEGVRIGQVEDEDAWWALCGAAMGDSDCLAWGVVASVECDLDVTISFADTETGPSARTEERSVRVRPGTPAFIASVGEETWSSIDAAECRPRPDVDDHVATWFPTLDYEAQPEGCWDLGCIGFDVIPSRDCPRADVQFAVYDGYGGTGNPHDLVIPVELQEDVPTTVWAGGVESFEGDAVLTRISCRVQPSVDRAAAGEQHTDS
;
A
#
# COMPACT_ATOMS: atom_id res chain seq x y z
N MET A 1 -11.12 -11.83 25.64
CA MET A 1 -10.75 -10.64 24.88
C MET A 1 -9.85 -11.15 23.77
N SER A 2 -10.40 -11.34 22.56
CA SER A 2 -9.59 -11.73 21.40
C SER A 2 -8.73 -10.53 21.03
N THR A 3 -7.42 -10.72 21.03
CA THR A 3 -6.44 -9.78 20.48
C THR A 3 -6.74 -9.63 18.99
N ARG A 4 -7.39 -8.52 18.62
CA ARG A 4 -7.43 -8.09 17.21
C ARG A 4 -6.09 -7.46 16.91
N GLY A 5 -5.19 -8.27 16.40
CA GLY A 5 -4.01 -7.90 15.65
C GLY A 5 -3.91 -9.01 14.62
N ALA A 6 -3.94 -8.68 13.34
CA ALA A 6 -3.86 -9.70 12.31
C ALA A 6 -2.50 -10.42 12.46
N HIS A 7 -2.56 -11.67 12.90
CA HIS A 7 -1.37 -12.50 13.08
C HIS A 7 -0.84 -12.78 11.68
N GLY A 8 0.34 -12.25 11.33
CA GLY A 8 1.02 -12.71 10.14
C GLY A 8 1.56 -14.10 10.41
N LEU A 9 1.78 -14.86 9.34
CA LEU A 9 2.65 -16.02 9.41
C LEU A 9 3.96 -15.60 10.14
N PRO A 10 4.62 -16.47 10.92
CA PRO A 10 5.97 -16.22 11.40
C PRO A 10 6.93 -16.24 10.20
N VAL A 11 6.92 -15.17 9.42
CA VAL A 11 7.85 -14.94 8.33
C VAL A 11 8.98 -14.13 8.92
N SER A 12 10.17 -14.74 8.93
CA SER A 12 11.39 -13.97 9.09
C SER A 12 11.38 -12.82 8.07
N PRO A 13 11.93 -11.65 8.40
CA PRO A 13 11.96 -10.54 7.46
C PRO A 13 12.40 -11.00 6.07
N PHE A 14 11.65 -10.61 5.04
CA PHE A 14 12.01 -10.89 3.66
C PHE A 14 13.18 -9.98 3.28
N ASP A 15 14.27 -10.57 2.81
CA ASP A 15 15.45 -9.84 2.35
C ASP A 15 15.51 -9.91 0.81
N VAL A 16 15.64 -8.74 0.16
CA VAL A 16 16.01 -8.68 -1.27
C VAL A 16 17.54 -8.74 -1.34
N GLU A 17 18.09 -9.93 -1.58
CA GLU A 17 19.54 -10.14 -1.63
C GLU A 17 20.23 -9.20 -2.63
N GLY A 18 21.34 -8.58 -2.21
CA GLY A 18 22.13 -7.68 -3.05
C GLY A 18 21.60 -6.23 -3.13
N GLU A 19 20.32 -6.02 -2.81
CA GLU A 19 19.67 -4.70 -2.87
C GLU A 19 19.50 -4.06 -1.48
N GLY A 20 19.75 -4.81 -0.40
CA GLY A 20 19.72 -4.27 0.96
C GLY A 20 18.34 -3.71 1.37
N VAL A 21 17.29 -4.36 0.91
CA VAL A 21 15.88 -4.15 1.30
C VAL A 21 15.46 -5.26 2.25
N ARG A 22 14.80 -4.88 3.34
CA ARG A 22 14.26 -5.81 4.36
C ARG A 22 12.82 -5.46 4.63
N ILE A 23 11.94 -6.46 4.65
CA ILE A 23 10.50 -6.29 4.85
C ILE A 23 10.05 -7.16 6.02
N GLY A 24 9.26 -6.64 6.94
CA GLY A 24 8.73 -7.41 8.07
C GLY A 24 7.32 -6.95 8.44
N GLN A 25 6.57 -7.78 9.14
CA GLN A 25 5.25 -7.38 9.63
C GLN A 25 5.40 -6.32 10.73
N VAL A 26 4.45 -5.38 10.80
CA VAL A 26 4.35 -4.45 11.92
C VAL A 26 3.73 -5.17 13.12
N GLU A 27 4.55 -5.43 14.14
CA GLU A 27 4.13 -6.08 15.39
C GLU A 27 3.78 -5.09 16.50
N ASP A 28 4.19 -3.83 16.36
CA ASP A 28 3.88 -2.75 17.31
C ASP A 28 2.41 -2.33 17.13
N GLU A 29 1.60 -2.52 18.18
CA GLU A 29 0.15 -2.33 18.13
C GLU A 29 -0.22 -0.86 17.84
N ASP A 30 0.52 0.09 18.42
CA ASP A 30 0.32 1.52 18.22
C ASP A 30 0.63 1.92 16.77
N ALA A 31 1.77 1.47 16.22
CA ALA A 31 2.11 1.67 14.81
C ALA A 31 1.09 1.03 13.88
N TRP A 32 0.64 -0.20 14.18
CA TRP A 32 -0.38 -0.86 13.38
C TRP A 32 -1.68 -0.05 13.34
N TRP A 33 -2.16 0.42 14.50
CA TRP A 33 -3.36 1.27 14.57
C TRP A 33 -3.23 2.55 13.76
N ALA A 34 -2.07 3.21 13.84
CA ALA A 34 -1.79 4.43 13.09
C ALA A 34 -1.82 4.20 11.57
N LEU A 35 -1.13 3.16 11.09
CA LEU A 35 -1.01 2.85 9.66
C LEU A 35 -2.33 2.37 9.06
N CYS A 36 -3.07 1.56 9.82
CA CYS A 36 -4.31 0.97 9.36
C CYS A 36 -5.51 1.91 9.53
N GLY A 37 -5.50 2.82 10.51
CA GLY A 37 -6.65 3.65 10.88
C GLY A 37 -7.31 4.40 9.70
N ALA A 38 -6.51 4.86 8.74
CA ALA A 38 -6.99 5.52 7.53
C ALA A 38 -7.54 4.56 6.45
N ALA A 39 -7.11 3.31 6.45
CA ALA A 39 -7.47 2.33 5.42
C ALA A 39 -8.64 1.43 5.85
N MET A 40 -8.91 1.26 7.15
CA MET A 40 -9.67 0.10 7.65
C MET A 40 -11.13 0.01 7.21
N GLY A 41 -11.90 1.10 7.03
CA GLY A 41 -13.35 0.97 6.74
C GLY A 41 -14.04 -0.11 7.59
N ASP A 42 -14.74 -1.06 6.93
CA ASP A 42 -15.36 -2.25 7.55
C ASP A 42 -14.49 -3.53 7.47
N SER A 43 -13.25 -3.44 6.99
CA SER A 43 -12.36 -4.57 6.72
C SER A 43 -11.22 -4.67 7.74
N ASP A 44 -10.61 -5.85 7.86
CA ASP A 44 -9.37 -5.99 8.60
C ASP A 44 -8.20 -5.39 7.80
N CYS A 45 -7.16 -4.94 8.50
CA CYS A 45 -5.96 -4.38 7.89
C CYS A 45 -4.69 -5.09 8.37
N LEU A 46 -3.77 -5.25 7.44
CA LEU A 46 -2.46 -5.84 7.64
C LEU A 46 -1.40 -4.83 7.23
N ALA A 47 -0.34 -4.71 8.03
CA ALA A 47 0.73 -3.75 7.79
C ALA A 47 2.12 -4.39 7.81
N TRP A 48 2.99 -3.92 6.91
CA TRP A 48 4.39 -4.33 6.80
C TRP A 48 5.30 -3.11 6.78
N GLY A 49 6.40 -3.18 7.51
CA GLY A 49 7.49 -2.21 7.47
C GLY A 49 8.58 -2.65 6.49
N VAL A 50 9.07 -1.70 5.70
CA VAL A 50 10.13 -1.86 4.72
C VAL A 50 11.27 -0.90 5.07
N VAL A 51 12.48 -1.44 5.21
CA VAL A 51 13.70 -0.65 5.38
C VAL A 51 14.64 -0.97 4.22
N ALA A 52 15.02 0.07 3.49
CA ALA A 52 15.94 -0.03 2.37
C ALA A 52 17.23 0.74 2.63
N SER A 53 18.34 0.25 2.09
CA SER A 53 19.61 0.97 1.99
C SER A 53 19.90 1.50 0.58
N VAL A 54 18.98 1.22 -0.35
CA VAL A 54 18.97 1.69 -1.74
C VAL A 54 17.68 2.48 -2.01
N GLU A 55 17.66 3.19 -3.13
CA GLU A 55 16.46 3.85 -3.63
C GLU A 55 15.95 3.13 -4.87
N CYS A 56 14.71 2.64 -4.84
CA CYS A 56 14.07 1.96 -5.97
C CYS A 56 12.54 1.97 -5.85
N ASP A 57 11.87 1.55 -6.92
CA ASP A 57 10.46 1.16 -6.86
C ASP A 57 10.42 -0.34 -6.52
N LEU A 58 9.99 -0.66 -5.31
CA LEU A 58 9.91 -2.01 -4.78
C LEU A 58 8.56 -2.61 -5.16
N ASP A 59 8.61 -3.66 -5.97
CA ASP A 59 7.46 -4.45 -6.35
C ASP A 59 7.31 -5.61 -5.36
N VAL A 60 6.21 -5.65 -4.62
CA VAL A 60 5.96 -6.62 -3.56
C VAL A 60 4.75 -7.48 -3.92
N THR A 61 4.86 -8.79 -3.75
CA THR A 61 3.74 -9.74 -3.82
C THR A 61 3.34 -10.17 -2.42
N ILE A 62 2.07 -9.96 -2.08
CA ILE A 62 1.48 -10.26 -0.77
C ILE A 62 0.45 -11.37 -0.96
N SER A 63 0.53 -12.45 -0.18
CA SER A 63 -0.53 -13.45 -0.06
C SER A 63 -1.38 -13.23 1.17
N PHE A 64 -2.67 -13.56 1.05
CA PHE A 64 -3.66 -13.54 2.12
C PHE A 64 -4.28 -14.93 2.27
N ALA A 65 -4.56 -15.34 3.51
CA ALA A 65 -5.13 -16.63 3.84
C ALA A 65 -6.03 -16.56 5.09
N ASP A 66 -7.03 -17.46 5.16
CA ASP A 66 -7.95 -17.55 6.30
C ASP A 66 -7.29 -18.15 7.55
N THR A 67 -6.25 -18.96 7.35
CA THR A 67 -5.54 -19.65 8.44
C THR A 67 -4.03 -19.58 8.23
N GLU A 68 -3.27 -19.68 9.32
CA GLU A 68 -1.80 -19.60 9.31
C GLU A 68 -1.16 -20.54 8.28
N THR A 69 -1.62 -21.78 8.19
CA THR A 69 -1.04 -22.80 7.29
C THR A 69 -1.93 -23.13 6.10
N GLY A 70 -2.96 -22.31 5.87
CA GLY A 70 -3.91 -22.48 4.78
C GLY A 70 -3.32 -22.11 3.41
N PRO A 71 -3.97 -22.53 2.32
CA PRO A 71 -3.65 -21.99 1.00
C PRO A 71 -3.95 -20.50 0.96
N SER A 72 -3.20 -19.76 0.13
CA SER A 72 -3.55 -18.37 -0.16
C SER A 72 -4.93 -18.31 -0.83
N ALA A 73 -5.83 -17.53 -0.26
CA ALA A 73 -7.13 -17.21 -0.82
C ALA A 73 -7.01 -16.16 -1.93
N ARG A 74 -6.05 -15.24 -1.79
CA ARG A 74 -5.82 -14.12 -2.68
C ARG A 74 -4.38 -13.65 -2.63
N THR A 75 -3.88 -13.18 -3.76
CA THR A 75 -2.62 -12.45 -3.85
C THR A 75 -2.82 -11.03 -4.36
N GLU A 76 -1.89 -10.18 -3.95
CA GLU A 76 -1.84 -8.78 -4.34
C GLU A 76 -0.44 -8.37 -4.70
N GLU A 77 -0.33 -7.50 -5.69
CA GLU A 77 0.92 -6.83 -6.01
C GLU A 77 0.82 -5.37 -5.57
N ARG A 78 1.93 -4.85 -5.02
CA ARG A 78 2.09 -3.47 -4.57
C ARG A 78 3.37 -2.90 -5.13
N SER A 79 3.39 -1.61 -5.43
CA SER A 79 4.57 -0.85 -5.85
C SER A 79 4.84 0.25 -4.83
N VAL A 80 5.99 0.16 -4.16
CA VAL A 80 6.38 1.05 -3.06
C VAL A 80 7.67 1.76 -3.44
N ARG A 81 7.68 3.08 -3.46
CA ARG A 81 8.95 3.79 -3.56
C ARG A 81 9.67 3.75 -2.22
N VAL A 82 10.85 3.14 -2.19
CA VAL A 82 11.68 3.04 -0.99
C VAL A 82 12.91 3.93 -1.10
N ARG A 83 13.37 4.46 0.04
CA ARG A 83 14.52 5.38 0.10
C ARG A 83 15.45 5.00 1.26
N PRO A 84 16.77 5.19 1.11
CA PRO A 84 17.71 4.97 2.20
C PRO A 84 17.38 5.85 3.41
N GLY A 85 17.22 5.23 4.58
CA GLY A 85 17.02 5.94 5.85
C GLY A 85 15.60 6.45 6.11
N THR A 86 14.64 6.19 5.22
CA THR A 86 13.21 6.46 5.44
C THR A 86 12.45 5.14 5.38
N PRO A 87 11.92 4.63 6.50
CA PRO A 87 11.06 3.46 6.49
C PRO A 87 9.84 3.70 5.61
N ALA A 88 9.41 2.69 4.88
CA ALA A 88 8.14 2.69 4.17
C ALA A 88 7.22 1.63 4.76
N PHE A 89 5.94 1.94 4.89
CA PHE A 89 4.94 1.03 5.42
C PHE A 89 3.90 0.74 4.35
N ILE A 90 3.57 -0.54 4.21
CA ILE A 90 2.50 -1.00 3.33
C ILE A 90 1.35 -1.38 4.24
N ALA A 91 0.20 -0.74 4.11
CA ALA A 91 -1.04 -1.18 4.73
C ALA A 91 -1.96 -1.73 3.64
N SER A 92 -2.47 -2.95 3.83
CA SER A 92 -3.42 -3.55 2.91
C SER A 92 -4.65 -4.03 3.66
N VAL A 93 -5.81 -3.85 3.04
CA VAL A 93 -7.10 -4.24 3.59
C VAL A 93 -7.55 -5.59 3.03
N GLY A 94 -8.20 -6.38 3.88
CA GLY A 94 -8.70 -7.71 3.52
C GLY A 94 -9.64 -8.26 4.58
N GLU A 95 -10.41 -9.27 4.20
CA GLU A 95 -11.22 -10.05 5.16
C GLU A 95 -10.41 -11.21 5.76
N GLU A 96 -9.23 -11.48 5.20
CA GLU A 96 -8.35 -12.57 5.60
C GLU A 96 -7.55 -12.22 6.86
N THR A 97 -7.48 -13.17 7.79
CA THR A 97 -6.78 -12.96 9.07
C THR A 97 -5.26 -13.09 8.99
N TRP A 98 -4.75 -13.80 7.98
CA TRP A 98 -3.31 -14.09 7.81
C TRP A 98 -2.79 -13.56 6.48
N SER A 99 -1.52 -13.17 6.47
CA SER A 99 -0.82 -12.77 5.25
C SER A 99 0.69 -12.94 5.33
N SER A 100 1.34 -12.90 4.18
CA SER A 100 2.80 -13.01 4.03
C SER A 100 3.29 -12.20 2.82
N ILE A 101 4.55 -11.79 2.87
CA ILE A 101 5.29 -11.34 1.67
C ILE A 101 5.86 -12.57 0.99
N ASP A 102 5.43 -12.82 -0.25
CA ASP A 102 5.86 -13.99 -1.03
C ASP A 102 7.09 -13.68 -1.89
N ALA A 103 7.17 -12.45 -2.37
CA ALA A 103 8.24 -11.98 -3.24
C ALA A 103 8.41 -10.47 -3.13
N ALA A 104 9.64 -10.00 -3.37
CA ALA A 104 9.89 -8.59 -3.65
C ALA A 104 11.03 -8.41 -4.66
N GLU A 105 10.85 -7.47 -5.59
CA GLU A 105 11.84 -7.09 -6.61
C GLU A 105 12.06 -5.58 -6.58
N CYS A 106 13.33 -5.16 -6.51
CA CYS A 106 13.71 -3.75 -6.55
C CYS A 106 13.94 -3.34 -8.01
N ARG A 107 13.09 -2.44 -8.53
CA ARG A 107 13.14 -1.96 -9.91
C ARG A 107 13.80 -0.58 -9.97
N PRO A 108 14.66 -0.33 -10.96
CA PRO A 108 15.12 1.03 -11.23
C PRO A 108 13.92 1.95 -11.39
N ARG A 109 13.97 3.13 -10.77
CA ARG A 109 12.90 4.11 -10.89
C ARG A 109 12.75 4.55 -12.34
N PRO A 110 11.52 4.78 -12.81
CA PRO A 110 11.31 5.41 -14.10
C PRO A 110 11.86 6.84 -14.06
N ASP A 111 12.31 7.35 -15.22
CA ASP A 111 12.74 8.74 -15.36
C ASP A 111 11.59 9.73 -15.11
N VAL A 112 10.35 9.28 -15.35
CA VAL A 112 9.11 10.04 -15.17
C VAL A 112 8.09 9.15 -14.47
N ASP A 113 7.54 9.64 -13.36
CA ASP A 113 6.43 8.97 -12.69
C ASP A 113 5.14 9.13 -13.51
N ASP A 114 4.56 8.00 -13.90
CA ASP A 114 3.22 7.97 -14.48
C ASP A 114 2.19 8.12 -13.36
N HIS A 115 1.96 9.36 -12.94
CA HIS A 115 0.87 9.69 -12.03
C HIS A 115 -0.47 9.55 -12.75
N VAL A 116 -1.35 8.76 -12.17
CA VAL A 116 -2.65 8.38 -12.78
C VAL A 116 -3.81 9.26 -12.33
N ALA A 117 -3.50 10.36 -11.66
CA ALA A 117 -4.47 11.26 -11.08
C ALA A 117 -3.85 12.63 -10.76
N THR A 118 -4.71 13.63 -10.63
CA THR A 118 -4.38 14.91 -9.98
C THR A 118 -4.92 14.89 -8.55
N TRP A 119 -4.25 15.53 -7.58
CA TRP A 119 -4.73 15.58 -6.20
C TRP A 119 -4.49 16.91 -5.52
N PHE A 120 -5.27 17.18 -4.48
CA PHE A 120 -5.20 18.38 -3.65
C PHE A 120 -5.51 18.00 -2.19
N PRO A 121 -5.03 18.77 -1.18
CA PRO A 121 -5.50 18.59 0.19
C PRO A 121 -7.03 18.68 0.25
N THR A 122 -7.67 17.75 0.95
CA THR A 122 -9.13 17.78 1.09
C THR A 122 -9.55 18.97 1.96
N LEU A 123 -10.71 19.55 1.66
CA LEU A 123 -11.34 20.56 2.51
C LEU A 123 -12.43 19.97 3.42
N ASP A 124 -12.77 18.69 3.23
CA ASP A 124 -13.79 17.98 4.00
C ASP A 124 -13.14 17.08 5.07
N TYR A 125 -12.52 17.70 6.07
CA TYR A 125 -11.85 16.98 7.17
C TYR A 125 -12.82 16.13 8.01
N GLU A 126 -14.13 16.41 7.96
CA GLU A 126 -15.15 15.66 8.71
C GLU A 126 -15.50 14.33 8.04
N ALA A 127 -15.15 14.15 6.76
CA ALA A 127 -15.34 12.90 6.02
C ALA A 127 -14.28 11.82 6.32
N GLN A 128 -13.41 12.03 7.32
CA GLN A 128 -12.38 11.07 7.68
C GLN A 128 -12.97 9.72 8.15
N PRO A 129 -12.31 8.59 7.82
CA PRO A 129 -12.68 7.26 8.32
C PRO A 129 -12.80 7.18 9.85
N GLU A 130 -13.60 6.24 10.37
CA GLU A 130 -13.75 6.07 11.83
C GLU A 130 -12.41 5.77 12.53
N GLY A 131 -11.54 5.00 11.88
CA GLY A 131 -10.20 4.71 12.41
C GLY A 131 -9.28 5.93 12.54
N CYS A 132 -9.68 7.09 12.00
CA CYS A 132 -8.99 8.37 12.14
C CYS A 132 -9.42 9.19 13.36
N TRP A 133 -10.46 8.77 14.10
CA TRP A 133 -11.03 9.61 15.17
C TRP A 133 -10.09 9.78 16.37
N ASP A 134 -9.29 8.77 16.68
CA ASP A 134 -8.38 8.79 17.85
C ASP A 134 -6.98 9.31 17.50
N LEU A 135 -6.46 8.93 16.33
CA LEU A 135 -5.07 9.19 15.92
C LEU A 135 -4.93 10.27 14.85
N GLY A 136 -6.04 10.75 14.30
CA GLY A 136 -6.08 11.74 13.24
C GLY A 136 -5.68 11.21 11.86
N CYS A 137 -6.14 11.91 10.83
CA CYS A 137 -5.80 11.66 9.43
C CYS A 137 -5.68 12.95 8.64
N ILE A 138 -4.88 12.92 7.57
CA ILE A 138 -4.82 13.97 6.56
C ILE A 138 -5.31 13.41 5.23
N GLY A 139 -6.32 14.06 4.66
CA GLY A 139 -6.99 13.63 3.44
C GLY A 139 -6.57 14.40 2.20
N PHE A 140 -6.67 13.74 1.05
CA PHE A 140 -6.42 14.33 -0.26
C PHE A 140 -7.55 13.94 -1.21
N ASP A 141 -8.14 14.94 -1.87
CA ASP A 141 -9.10 14.71 -2.94
C ASP A 141 -8.35 14.41 -4.24
N VAL A 142 -8.64 13.24 -4.80
CA VAL A 142 -8.00 12.69 -5.99
C VAL A 142 -9.00 12.70 -7.14
N ILE A 143 -8.55 13.18 -8.31
CA ILE A 143 -9.28 13.13 -9.58
C ILE A 143 -8.50 12.19 -10.51
N PRO A 144 -8.92 10.91 -10.63
CA PRO A 144 -8.24 9.93 -11.47
C PRO A 144 -8.37 10.26 -12.95
N SER A 145 -7.30 10.09 -13.71
CA SER A 145 -7.28 10.30 -15.16
C SER A 145 -7.49 9.02 -15.97
N ARG A 146 -7.67 7.88 -15.30
CA ARG A 146 -7.96 6.57 -15.88
C ARG A 146 -8.48 5.61 -14.80
N ASP A 147 -9.18 4.56 -15.22
CA ASP A 147 -9.58 3.47 -14.34
C ASP A 147 -8.36 2.73 -13.78
N CYS A 148 -8.44 2.43 -12.48
CA CYS A 148 -7.38 1.75 -11.75
C CYS A 148 -7.97 0.90 -10.63
N PRO A 149 -8.27 -0.38 -10.88
CA PRO A 149 -8.90 -1.24 -9.86
C PRO A 149 -7.98 -1.51 -8.67
N ARG A 150 -6.68 -1.21 -8.76
CA ARG A 150 -5.68 -1.41 -7.70
C ARG A 150 -4.59 -0.35 -7.82
N ALA A 151 -4.89 0.87 -7.39
CA ALA A 151 -3.89 1.93 -7.28
C ALA A 151 -3.13 1.81 -5.96
N ASP A 152 -1.83 2.06 -6.00
CA ASP A 152 -1.01 2.26 -4.80
C ASP A 152 -0.88 3.76 -4.57
N VAL A 153 -1.45 4.24 -3.46
CA VAL A 153 -1.35 5.64 -3.03
C VAL A 153 -0.28 5.73 -1.96
N GLN A 154 0.76 6.52 -2.23
CA GLN A 154 1.91 6.70 -1.34
C GLN A 154 1.98 8.12 -0.78
N PHE A 155 2.06 8.20 0.53
CA PHE A 155 2.25 9.41 1.31
C PHE A 155 3.65 9.46 1.90
N ALA A 156 4.22 10.65 2.00
CA ALA A 156 5.29 10.90 2.96
C ALA A 156 4.65 11.50 4.21
N VAL A 157 4.93 10.89 5.36
CA VAL A 157 4.38 11.25 6.66
C VAL A 157 5.51 11.79 7.53
N TYR A 158 5.29 12.97 8.07
CA TYR A 158 6.24 13.74 8.89
C TYR A 158 5.87 13.75 10.36
N ASP A 159 4.88 12.94 10.72
CA ASP A 159 4.57 12.59 12.10
C ASP A 159 5.00 11.14 12.38
N GLY A 160 5.08 10.77 13.64
CA GLY A 160 5.42 9.42 14.06
C GLY A 160 4.55 8.98 15.22
N TYR A 161 3.94 7.80 15.10
CA TYR A 161 3.12 7.20 16.15
C TYR A 161 3.57 5.76 16.39
N GLY A 162 3.72 5.38 17.66
CA GLY A 162 4.29 4.09 18.03
C GLY A 162 5.68 3.87 17.41
N GLY A 163 5.90 2.67 16.86
CA GLY A 163 7.14 2.25 16.23
C GLY A 163 7.39 2.71 14.78
N THR A 164 6.59 3.61 14.19
CA THR A 164 6.74 3.95 12.75
C THR A 164 8.00 4.76 12.43
N GLY A 165 8.49 5.55 13.39
CA GLY A 165 9.57 6.51 13.15
C GLY A 165 9.11 7.73 12.34
N ASN A 166 10.01 8.71 12.17
CA ASN A 166 9.71 9.96 11.47
C ASN A 166 10.99 10.51 10.79
N PRO A 167 10.95 10.85 9.48
CA PRO A 167 9.82 10.66 8.57
C PRO A 167 9.66 9.19 8.17
N HIS A 168 8.46 8.83 7.70
CA HIS A 168 8.19 7.53 7.09
C HIS A 168 7.27 7.69 5.88
N ASP A 169 7.22 6.67 5.02
CA ASP A 169 6.25 6.60 3.93
C ASP A 169 5.11 5.64 4.30
N LEU A 170 3.89 5.94 3.85
CA LEU A 170 2.73 5.07 3.98
C LEU A 170 2.16 4.78 2.59
N VAL A 171 1.92 3.51 2.28
CA VAL A 171 1.28 3.05 1.05
C VAL A 171 -0.01 2.33 1.37
N ILE A 172 -1.11 2.77 0.76
CA ILE A 172 -2.43 2.14 0.87
C ILE A 172 -2.98 1.81 -0.52
N PRO A 173 -3.74 0.71 -0.67
CA PRO A 173 -4.46 0.41 -1.89
C PRO A 173 -5.76 1.20 -1.99
N VAL A 174 -6.07 1.68 -3.19
CA VAL A 174 -7.33 2.38 -3.50
C VAL A 174 -7.82 1.95 -4.87
N GLU A 175 -9.12 1.69 -5.00
CA GLU A 175 -9.77 1.57 -6.31
C GLU A 175 -10.08 2.97 -6.85
N LEU A 176 -9.66 3.27 -8.07
CA LEU A 176 -9.95 4.53 -8.73
C LEU A 176 -10.75 4.29 -10.00
N GLN A 177 -11.73 5.16 -10.25
CA GLN A 177 -12.51 5.21 -11.48
C GLN A 177 -12.23 6.53 -12.18
N GLU A 178 -12.05 6.49 -13.49
CA GLU A 178 -11.75 7.68 -14.31
C GLU A 178 -12.79 8.78 -14.06
N ASP A 179 -12.31 10.01 -13.81
CA ASP A 179 -13.13 11.20 -13.56
C ASP A 179 -14.08 11.12 -12.36
N VAL A 180 -14.00 10.09 -11.52
CA VAL A 180 -14.76 9.98 -10.27
C VAL A 180 -13.90 10.45 -9.10
N PRO A 181 -14.18 11.64 -8.51
CA PRO A 181 -13.41 12.12 -7.37
C PRO A 181 -13.47 11.15 -6.20
N THR A 182 -12.32 10.90 -5.58
CA THR A 182 -12.17 10.00 -4.44
C THR A 182 -11.26 10.65 -3.41
N THR A 183 -11.62 10.61 -2.13
CA THR A 183 -10.75 11.10 -1.05
C THR A 183 -9.93 9.95 -0.47
N VAL A 184 -8.63 10.15 -0.35
CA VAL A 184 -7.68 9.17 0.22
C VAL A 184 -7.02 9.76 1.46
N TRP A 185 -6.69 8.91 2.43
CA TRP A 185 -6.32 9.35 3.77
C TRP A 185 -4.98 8.75 4.22
N ALA A 186 -4.13 9.56 4.83
CA ALA A 186 -2.97 9.10 5.59
C ALA A 186 -3.29 9.18 7.09
N GLY A 187 -3.11 8.08 7.82
CA GLY A 187 -3.44 7.98 9.24
C GLY A 187 -2.23 8.17 10.16
N GLY A 188 -2.50 8.29 11.46
CA GLY A 188 -1.44 8.38 12.48
C GLY A 188 -0.75 9.74 12.50
N VAL A 189 -1.51 10.80 12.25
CA VAL A 189 -1.03 12.18 12.15
C VAL A 189 -1.86 13.05 13.10
N GLU A 190 -1.22 13.92 13.88
CA GLU A 190 -1.87 14.80 14.87
C GLU A 190 -2.89 15.82 14.27
N SER A 191 -3.20 15.73 12.97
CA SER A 191 -4.24 16.46 12.23
C SER A 191 -3.87 17.89 11.83
N PHE A 192 -2.59 18.18 11.55
CA PHE A 192 -2.17 19.47 11.03
C PHE A 192 -1.79 19.42 9.54
N GLU A 193 -2.10 20.51 8.83
CA GLU A 193 -1.65 20.70 7.45
C GLU A 193 -0.11 20.61 7.41
N GLY A 194 0.41 19.65 6.64
CA GLY A 194 1.85 19.40 6.50
C GLY A 194 2.36 18.14 7.19
N ASP A 195 1.57 17.46 8.02
CA ASP A 195 1.98 16.21 8.68
C ASP A 195 2.00 15.01 7.73
N ALA A 196 1.31 15.11 6.59
CA ALA A 196 1.43 14.18 5.48
C ALA A 196 1.31 14.91 4.15
N VAL A 197 1.96 14.36 3.12
CA VAL A 197 1.84 14.78 1.73
C VAL A 197 1.62 13.57 0.83
N LEU A 198 0.63 13.63 -0.06
CA LEU A 198 0.48 12.63 -1.12
C LEU A 198 1.60 12.85 -2.15
N THR A 199 2.41 11.82 -2.36
CA THR A 199 3.62 11.89 -3.21
C THR A 199 3.49 11.13 -4.52
N ARG A 200 2.70 10.06 -4.54
CA ARG A 200 2.57 9.19 -5.72
C ARG A 200 1.25 8.44 -5.68
N ILE A 201 0.61 8.33 -6.84
CA ILE A 201 -0.47 7.38 -7.12
C ILE A 201 -0.03 6.61 -8.36
N SER A 202 0.19 5.30 -8.20
CA SER A 202 0.59 4.43 -9.31
C SER A 202 -0.47 3.38 -9.58
N CYS A 203 -0.78 3.18 -10.87
CA CYS A 203 -1.48 1.98 -11.31
C CYS A 203 -0.48 0.96 -11.79
N ARG A 204 -0.57 -0.25 -11.26
CA ARG A 204 -0.02 -1.40 -11.97
C ARG A 204 -0.84 -1.55 -13.24
N VAL A 205 -0.19 -1.47 -14.39
CA VAL A 205 -0.77 -1.94 -15.64
C VAL A 205 -0.96 -3.44 -15.43
N GLN A 206 -2.21 -3.90 -15.27
CA GLN A 206 -2.47 -5.33 -15.37
C GLN A 206 -1.88 -5.78 -16.71
N PRO A 207 -1.08 -6.86 -16.77
CA PRO A 207 -0.66 -7.39 -18.04
C PRO A 207 -1.94 -7.59 -18.87
N SER A 208 -2.06 -6.84 -19.95
CA SER A 208 -3.20 -6.94 -20.84
C SER A 208 -3.31 -8.41 -21.23
N VAL A 209 -4.40 -9.08 -20.86
CA VAL A 209 -4.74 -10.40 -21.40
C VAL A 209 -5.19 -10.17 -22.84
N ASP A 210 -4.27 -9.75 -23.71
CA ASP A 210 -4.55 -9.50 -25.12
C ASP A 210 -3.37 -9.98 -25.97
N ARG A 211 -3.40 -11.28 -26.30
CA ARG A 211 -3.12 -11.87 -27.63
C ARG A 211 -3.02 -13.40 -27.55
N ALA A 212 -4.14 -14.06 -27.25
CA ALA A 212 -4.34 -15.47 -27.59
C ALA A 212 -5.56 -15.62 -28.51
N ALA A 213 -5.66 -14.75 -29.53
CA ALA A 213 -6.60 -14.90 -30.63
C ALA A 213 -6.08 -14.19 -31.90
N ALA A 214 -4.80 -14.37 -32.21
CA ALA A 214 -4.23 -13.94 -33.48
C ALA A 214 -3.13 -14.91 -33.90
N GLY A 215 -3.52 -16.01 -34.52
CA GLY A 215 -2.57 -16.88 -35.22
C GLY A 215 -2.98 -18.34 -35.28
N GLU A 216 -3.90 -18.68 -36.18
CA GLU A 216 -3.77 -19.88 -37.03
C GLU A 216 -4.72 -19.74 -38.24
N GLN A 217 -4.25 -18.99 -39.24
CA GLN A 217 -4.58 -19.23 -40.64
C GLN A 217 -3.38 -19.95 -41.27
N HIS A 218 -3.53 -21.26 -41.58
CA HIS A 218 -2.96 -22.05 -42.69
C HIS A 218 -3.21 -23.54 -42.33
N THR A 219 -3.70 -24.49 -43.14
CA THR A 219 -3.50 -24.79 -44.58
C THR A 219 -4.63 -25.69 -45.13
N ASP A 220 -4.86 -25.55 -46.43
CA ASP A 220 -5.50 -26.43 -47.44
C ASP A 220 -5.93 -27.86 -47.11
N SER A 221 -7.14 -28.22 -47.58
CA SER A 221 -7.41 -29.33 -48.51
C SER A 221 -8.73 -29.13 -49.24
#